data_AF-A0A938ARP9-F1
#
_entry.id   AF-A0A938ARP9-F1
#
_cell.length_a   1.000
_cell.length_b   1.000
_cell.length_c   1.000
_cell.angle_alpha   90.00
_cell.angle_beta   90.00
_cell.angle_gamma   90.00
#
_symmetry.space_group_name_H-M   'P 1'
#
loop_
_entity.id
_entity.type
_entity.pdbx_description
1 polymer ?
#
loop_
_entity_poly.entity_id
_entity_poly.type
_entity_poly.pdbx_seq_one_letter_code
_entity_poly.pdbx_strand_id
1 'polypeptide(L)' 'IVAKVTRDRLLVELDQQYPGYGLARHKGYGTPQHRAALAHLGPCLLHRRSYRPIRELLTM' A
#
# COMPACT_ATOMS: atom_id res chain seq x y z
N ILE A 1 -11.75 14.89 11.15
CA ILE A 1 -12.57 14.35 10.02
C ILE A 1 -11.93 14.65 8.66
N VAL A 2 -11.65 15.92 8.33
CA VAL A 2 -11.10 16.34 7.01
C VAL A 2 -9.85 15.55 6.58
N ALA A 3 -8.83 15.46 7.44
CA ALA A 3 -7.58 14.76 7.11
C ALA A 3 -7.79 13.29 6.68
N LYS A 4 -8.67 12.56 7.37
CA LYS A 4 -9.00 11.16 7.02
C LYS A 4 -9.69 11.07 5.66
N VAL A 5 -10.71 11.91 5.43
CA VAL A 5 -11.48 11.91 4.19
C VAL A 5 -10.57 12.21 2.99
N THR A 6 -9.70 13.21 3.11
CA THR A 6 -8.72 13.55 2.05
C THR A 6 -7.78 12.38 1.77
N ARG A 7 -7.18 11.79 2.82
CA ARG A 7 -6.28 10.64 2.66
C ARG A 7 -6.99 9.44 2.03
N ASP A 8 -8.21 9.15 2.45
CA ASP A 8 -8.94 7.99 1.98
C ASP A 8 -9.38 8.14 0.51
N ARG A 9 -9.64 9.37 0.02
CA ARG A 9 -9.87 9.69 -1.40
C ARG A 9 -8.60 9.55 -2.23
N LEU A 10 -7.48 10.12 -1.78
CA LEU A 10 -6.19 9.98 -2.43
C LEU A 10 -5.81 8.50 -2.63
N LEU A 11 -6.07 7.64 -1.64
CA LEU A 11 -5.76 6.21 -1.75
C LEU A 11 -6.70 5.44 -2.70
N VAL A 12 -7.87 5.99 -3.05
CA VAL A 12 -8.70 5.45 -4.14
C VAL A 12 -8.09 5.81 -5.49
N GLU A 13 -7.65 7.06 -5.67
CA GLU A 13 -7.00 7.50 -6.90
C GLU A 13 -5.68 6.75 -7.14
N LEU A 14 -4.87 6.59 -6.09
CA LEU A 14 -3.61 5.85 -6.17
C LEU A 14 -3.80 4.36 -6.45
N ASP A 15 -4.95 3.75 -6.10
CA ASP A 15 -5.24 2.35 -6.45
C ASP A 15 -5.36 2.15 -7.96
N GLN A 16 -5.82 3.17 -8.68
CA GLN A 16 -5.89 3.14 -10.14
C GLN A 16 -4.49 3.26 -10.77
N GLN A 17 -3.61 4.04 -10.15
CA GLN A 17 -2.22 4.22 -10.62
C GLN A 17 -1.31 3.03 -10.26
N TYR A 18 -1.61 2.35 -9.14
CA TYR A 18 -0.89 1.19 -8.64
C TYR A 18 -1.86 0.01 -8.47
N PRO A 19 -2.33 -0.59 -9.59
CA PRO A 19 -3.34 -1.65 -9.54
C PRO A 19 -2.78 -2.91 -8.86
N GLY A 20 -3.67 -3.67 -8.23
CA GLY A 20 -3.36 -4.97 -7.61
C GLY A 20 -2.99 -4.91 -6.12
N TYR A 21 -2.63 -3.73 -5.58
CA TYR A 21 -2.32 -3.59 -4.15
C TYR A 21 -3.56 -3.49 -3.24
N GLY A 22 -4.71 -3.05 -3.76
CA GLY A 22 -5.97 -2.93 -3.02
C GLY A 22 -6.06 -1.70 -2.12
N LEU A 23 -5.30 -0.63 -2.44
CA LEU A 23 -5.19 0.60 -1.67
C LEU A 23 -6.55 1.27 -1.44
N ALA A 24 -7.47 1.18 -2.40
CA ALA A 24 -8.82 1.73 -2.27
C ALA A 24 -9.60 1.08 -1.11
N ARG A 25 -9.30 -0.17 -0.77
CA ARG A 25 -9.99 -0.94 0.28
C ARG A 25 -9.36 -0.74 1.66
N HIS A 26 -8.07 -1.08 1.80
CA HIS A 26 -7.41 -1.12 3.10
C HIS A 26 -6.54 0.10 3.38
N LYS A 27 -6.52 1.11 2.49
CA LYS A 27 -5.88 2.41 2.72
C LYS A 27 -4.39 2.34 3.13
N GLY A 28 -3.66 1.35 2.59
CA GLY A 28 -2.24 1.14 2.89
C GLY A 28 -1.94 0.50 4.25
N TYR A 29 -2.95 0.11 5.04
CA TYR A 29 -2.73 -0.73 6.22
C TYR A 29 -2.26 -2.13 5.79
N GLY A 30 -1.36 -2.74 6.57
CA GLY A 30 -0.75 -4.04 6.28
C GLY A 30 -1.68 -5.23 6.52
N THR A 31 -2.81 -5.29 5.82
CA THR A 31 -3.76 -6.40 5.87
C THR A 31 -3.19 -7.66 5.22
N PRO A 32 -3.76 -8.86 5.46
CA PRO A 32 -3.35 -10.08 4.75
C PRO A 32 -3.38 -9.92 3.22
N GLN A 33 -4.38 -9.22 2.69
CA GLN A 33 -4.51 -8.94 1.26
C GLN A 33 -3.35 -8.08 0.76
N HIS A 34 -2.96 -7.04 1.51
CA HIS A 34 -1.86 -6.18 1.11
C HIS A 34 -0.51 -6.91 1.17
N ARG A 35 -0.30 -7.77 2.18
CA ARG A 35 0.91 -8.61 2.26
C ARG A 35 0.99 -9.60 1.10
N ALA A 36 -0.13 -10.21 0.71
CA ALA A 36 -0.17 -11.08 -0.46
C ALA A 36 0.16 -10.32 -1.75
N ALA A 37 -0.39 -9.12 -1.93
CA ALA A 37 -0.05 -8.26 -3.06
C ALA A 37 1.44 -7.88 -3.08
N LEU A 38 2.02 -7.52 -1.92
CA LEU A 38 3.45 -7.24 -1.78
C LEU A 38 4.33 -8.45 -2.12
N ALA A 39 3.92 -9.66 -1.73
CA ALA A 39 4.65 -10.88 -2.07
C ALA A 39 4.59 -11.19 -3.57
N HIS A 40 3.50 -10.84 -4.25
CA HIS A 40 3.31 -11.11 -5.68
C HIS A 40 3.91 -10.02 -6.59
N LEU A 41 3.72 -8.75 -6.24
CA LEU A 41 4.06 -7.58 -7.08
C LEU A 41 5.36 -6.89 -6.65
N GLY A 42 5.87 -7.22 -5.45
CA GLY A 42 6.93 -6.46 -4.79
C GLY A 42 6.43 -5.12 -4.22
N PRO A 43 7.31 -4.31 -3.59
CA PRO A 43 6.95 -2.97 -3.10
C PRO A 43 7.01 -1.90 -4.20
N CYS A 44 5.94 -1.13 -4.40
CA CYS A 44 5.94 0.07 -5.24
C CYS A 44 6.47 1.35 -4.52
N LEU A 45 6.59 2.46 -5.27
CA LEU A 45 7.11 3.76 -4.78
C LEU A 45 6.32 4.36 -3.60
N LEU A 46 5.05 4.01 -3.42
CA LEU A 46 4.24 4.48 -2.30
C LEU A 46 4.60 3.81 -0.97
N HIS A 47 5.27 2.65 -1.01
CA HIS A 47 5.58 1.90 0.19
C HIS A 47 6.72 2.56 0.97
N ARG A 48 6.49 2.70 2.28
CA ARG A 48 7.47 3.26 3.20
C ARG A 48 8.60 2.27 3.40
N ARG A 49 9.71 2.47 2.68
CA ARG A 49 10.87 1.58 2.71
C ARG A 49 11.52 1.42 4.07
N SER A 50 11.27 2.30 5.04
CA SER A 50 11.76 2.15 6.42
C SER A 50 10.95 1.14 7.25
N TYR A 51 9.74 0.76 6.81
CA TYR A 51 8.89 -0.15 7.54
C TYR A 51 9.44 -1.57 7.42
N ARG A 52 9.56 -2.26 8.56
CA ARG A 52 10.13 -3.61 8.64
C ARG A 52 9.65 -4.57 7.52
N PRO A 53 8.34 -4.78 7.27
CA PRO A 53 7.91 -5.73 6.25
C PRO A 53 8.32 -5.32 4.83
N ILE A 54 8.49 -4.02 4.57
CA ILE A 54 8.94 -3.53 3.27
C ILE A 54 10.46 -3.64 3.16
N ARG A 55 11.20 -3.34 4.24
CA ARG A 55 12.66 -3.52 4.28
C ARG A 55 13.06 -4.95 3.98
N GLU A 56 12.41 -5.90 4.65
CA GLU A 56 12.68 -7.33 4.49
C GLU A 56 12.53 -7.74 3.01
N LEU A 57 11.48 -7.29 2.32
CA LEU A 57 11.27 -7.57 0.89
C LEU A 57 12.28 -6.89 -0.06
N LEU A 58 12.96 -5.82 0.37
CA LEU A 58 13.94 -5.09 -0.45
C LEU A 58 15.39 -5.55 -0.22
N THR A 59 15.63 -6.27 0.88
CA THR A 59 16.95 -6.81 1.25
C THR A 59 17.13 -8.28 0.90
N MET A 60 16.09 -8.92 0.35
CA MET A 60 16.12 -10.28 -0.20
C MET A 60 16.50 -10.23 -1.67
#